data_AF-A0AB36KX36-F1
#
_entry.id   AF-A0AB36KX36-F1
#
_cell.length_a   1.000
_cell.length_b   1.000
_cell.length_c   1.000
_cell.angle_alpha   90.00
_cell.angle_beta   90.00
_cell.angle_gamma   90.00
#
_symmetry.space_group_name_H-M   'P 1'
#
loop_
_entity.id
_entity.type
_entity.pdbx_description
1 polymer ?
#
loop_
_entity_poly.entity_id
_entity_poly.type
_entity_poly.pdbx_seq_one_letter_code
_entity_poly.pdbx_strand_id
1 'polypeptide(L)'
;MIGKANFFPLADETKRAIGTWRIRQEEPLLLNPCIDDPAEHLVFLEDGRVQARLIDGVPSAKGEASIYYLGLARAELLQMRARHGRMVRAAIRHTISALKEGRDPGADLEDLEAFLMPKEPYVAFSRMLIYKYMRQHLAALGLSV
;
A
#
# COMPACT_ATOMS: atom_id res chain seq x y z
N MET A 1 29.75 5.25 -11.31
CA MET A 1 28.47 4.71 -10.79
C MET A 1 28.66 4.47 -9.30
N ILE A 2 28.19 5.38 -8.45
CA ILE A 2 28.25 5.20 -7.00
C ILE A 2 27.12 4.21 -6.66
N GLY A 3 27.48 2.98 -6.27
CA GLY A 3 26.51 1.97 -5.85
C GLY A 3 25.75 2.40 -4.59
N LYS A 4 24.78 1.59 -4.15
CA LYS A 4 23.91 1.84 -2.97
C LYS A 4 24.64 1.88 -1.61
N ALA A 5 25.95 2.14 -1.58
CA ALA A 5 26.90 2.19 -0.46
C ALA A 5 26.24 2.18 0.93
N ASN A 6 26.02 3.36 1.51
CA ASN A 6 25.36 3.53 2.81
C ASN A 6 23.89 3.92 2.63
N PHE A 7 23.27 3.54 1.52
CA PHE A 7 21.91 3.96 1.15
C PHE A 7 20.82 3.14 1.86
N PHE A 8 21.23 2.23 2.74
CA PHE A 8 20.34 1.49 3.63
C PHE A 8 20.31 2.19 5.00
N PRO A 9 19.27 3.01 5.27
CA PRO A 9 19.16 3.78 6.51
C PRO A 9 18.97 2.87 7.72
N LEU A 10 19.64 3.21 8.81
CA LEU A 10 19.45 2.60 10.14
C LEU A 10 18.78 3.59 11.08
N ALA A 11 18.08 3.08 12.10
CA ALA A 11 17.54 3.92 13.18
C ALA A 11 18.66 4.63 13.96
N ASP A 12 19.81 3.95 14.10
CA ASP A 12 21.05 4.49 14.67
C ASP A 12 22.23 4.14 13.75
N GLU A 13 22.72 5.15 13.02
CA GLU A 13 23.85 5.00 12.10
C GLU A 13 25.17 4.65 12.80
N THR A 14 25.30 4.90 14.11
CA THR A 14 26.50 4.50 14.88
C THR A 14 26.57 3.00 15.10
N LYS A 15 25.45 2.27 14.96
CA LYS A 15 25.37 0.81 15.06
C LYS A 15 25.68 0.08 13.76
N ARG A 16 26.01 0.81 12.68
CA ARG A 16 26.31 0.20 11.37
C ARG A 16 27.39 -0.86 11.51
N ALA A 17 27.07 -2.05 11.03
CA ALA A 17 27.91 -3.22 11.17
C ALA A 17 29.16 -3.08 10.31
N ILE A 18 30.32 -3.04 10.96
CA ILE A 18 31.65 -3.13 10.32
C ILE A 18 32.13 -4.58 10.14
N GLY A 19 31.34 -5.56 10.57
CA GLY A 19 31.63 -6.99 10.50
C GLY A 19 30.35 -7.82 10.66
N THR A 20 30.36 -9.06 10.16
CA THR A 20 29.15 -9.89 9.98
C THR A 20 28.34 -10.15 11.25
N TRP A 21 28.99 -10.27 12.41
CA TRP A 21 28.31 -10.53 13.68
C TRP A 21 27.53 -9.32 14.24
N ARG A 22 27.87 -8.09 13.82
CA ARG A 22 27.20 -6.87 14.31
C ARG A 22 25.91 -6.53 13.57
N ILE A 23 25.59 -7.21 12.46
CA ILE A 23 24.37 -6.98 11.69
C ILE A 23 23.11 -7.13 12.57
N ARG A 24 23.15 -8.03 13.57
CA ARG A 24 22.04 -8.23 14.52
C ARG A 24 21.78 -7.04 15.45
N GLN A 25 22.70 -6.08 15.51
CA GLN A 25 22.57 -4.85 16.30
C GLN A 25 22.02 -3.70 15.47
N GLU A 26 21.92 -3.87 14.15
CA GLU A 26 21.32 -2.88 13.27
C GLU A 26 19.80 -2.91 13.38
N GLU A 27 19.20 -1.73 13.23
CA GLU A 27 17.76 -1.55 13.15
C GLU A 27 17.44 -0.88 11.81
N PRO A 28 17.22 -1.67 10.73
CA PRO A 28 16.98 -1.12 9.40
C PRO A 28 15.66 -0.34 9.34
N LEU A 29 15.69 0.84 8.70
CA LEU A 29 14.49 1.67 8.53
C LEU A 29 13.70 1.35 7.25
N LEU A 30 14.30 0.71 6.23
CA LEU A 30 13.52 0.29 5.07
C LEU A 30 12.65 -0.91 5.44
N LEU A 31 11.38 -0.86 5.06
CA LEU A 31 10.46 -1.98 5.20
C LEU A 31 11.00 -3.18 4.43
N ASN A 32 11.02 -4.33 5.10
CA ASN A 32 11.26 -5.62 4.49
C ASN A 32 9.93 -6.38 4.41
N PRO A 33 9.25 -6.41 3.25
CA PRO A 33 7.93 -7.05 3.13
C PRO A 33 7.90 -8.56 3.39
N CYS A 34 9.05 -9.21 3.53
CA CYS A 34 9.14 -10.61 3.94
C CYS A 34 9.04 -10.79 5.46
N ILE A 35 9.14 -9.71 6.24
CA ILE A 35 9.20 -9.72 7.71
C ILE A 35 8.23 -8.69 8.29
N ASP A 36 8.30 -7.45 7.80
CA ASP A 36 7.41 -6.35 8.17
C ASP A 36 6.11 -6.42 7.37
N ASP A 37 4.96 -6.17 8.01
CA ASP A 37 3.72 -5.89 7.28
C ASP A 37 3.71 -4.41 6.85
N PRO A 38 3.76 -4.08 5.53
CA PRO A 38 3.73 -2.70 5.08
C PRO A 38 2.46 -1.95 5.51
N ALA A 39 1.34 -2.65 5.74
CA ALA A 39 0.10 -2.03 6.17
C ALA A 39 0.18 -1.40 7.57
N GLU A 40 1.10 -1.88 8.43
CA GLU A 40 1.35 -1.31 9.76
C GLU A 40 2.16 -0.01 9.70
N HIS A 41 2.81 0.27 8.57
CA HIS A 41 3.73 1.41 8.43
C HIS A 41 3.33 2.40 7.35
N LEU A 42 2.50 2.00 6.39
CA LEU A 42 2.06 2.82 5.27
C LEU A 42 0.54 2.93 5.21
N VAL A 43 0.06 4.09 4.78
CA VAL A 43 -1.35 4.34 4.46
C VAL A 43 -1.45 5.02 3.11
N PHE A 44 -2.43 4.62 2.30
CA PHE A 44 -2.77 5.29 1.05
C PHE A 44 -3.91 6.28 1.26
N LEU A 45 -3.81 7.44 0.61
CA LEU A 45 -4.89 8.41 0.47
C LEU A 45 -5.67 8.15 -0.82
N GLU A 46 -6.91 8.61 -0.90
CA GLU A 46 -7.80 8.37 -2.05
C GLU A 46 -7.26 8.90 -3.37
N ASP A 47 -6.45 9.95 -3.33
CA ASP A 47 -5.79 10.55 -4.50
C ASP A 47 -4.56 9.77 -4.97
N GLY A 48 -4.22 8.65 -4.32
CA GLY A 48 -3.07 7.82 -4.63
C GLY A 48 -1.78 8.28 -3.96
N ARG A 49 -1.80 9.30 -3.08
CA ARG A 49 -0.65 9.58 -2.21
C ARG A 49 -0.45 8.45 -1.21
N VAL A 50 0.79 8.27 -0.78
CA VAL A 50 1.18 7.35 0.29
C VAL A 50 1.79 8.18 1.42
N GLN A 51 1.44 7.85 2.66
CA GLN A 51 1.95 8.48 3.87
C GLN A 51 2.41 7.41 4.85
N ALA A 52 3.31 7.80 5.76
CA ALA A 52 3.62 6.96 6.90
C ALA A 52 2.38 6.85 7.80
N ARG A 53 2.07 5.64 8.27
CA ARG A 53 1.02 5.44 9.25
C ARG A 53 1.42 6.12 10.57
N LEU A 54 0.46 6.72 11.26
CA LEU A 54 0.64 7.17 12.64
C LEU A 54 0.50 5.98 13.60
N ILE A 55 1.49 5.77 14.44
CA ILE A 55 1.52 4.81 15.54
C ILE A 55 1.59 5.65 16.82
N ASP A 56 0.55 5.57 17.66
CA ASP A 56 0.41 6.40 18.86
C ASP A 56 0.57 7.92 18.61
N GLY A 57 0.07 8.38 17.46
CA GLY A 57 0.13 9.79 17.04
C GLY A 57 1.45 10.21 16.38
N VAL A 58 2.44 9.32 16.29
CA VAL A 58 3.76 9.58 15.69
C VAL A 58 3.89 8.86 14.34
N PRO A 59 4.38 9.52 13.28
CA PRO A 59 4.67 8.83 12.02
C PRO A 59 5.62 7.65 12.19
N SER A 60 5.28 6.53 11.55
CA SER A 60 6.14 5.36 11.46
C SER A 60 7.47 5.70 10.81
N ALA A 61 8.57 5.64 11.55
CA ALA A 61 9.92 5.91 11.05
C ALA A 61 10.27 5.02 9.85
N LYS A 62 9.87 3.73 9.90
CA LYS A 62 10.04 2.81 8.77
C LYS A 62 9.23 3.24 7.54
N GLY A 63 8.02 3.73 7.77
CA GLY A 63 7.14 4.26 6.72
C GLY A 63 7.74 5.47 6.03
N GLU A 64 8.21 6.45 6.81
CA GLU A 64 8.84 7.67 6.29
C GLU A 64 10.09 7.36 5.48
N ALA A 65 11.00 6.54 6.04
CA ALA A 65 12.21 6.12 5.35
C ALA A 65 11.88 5.38 4.06
N SER A 66 10.94 4.44 4.08
CA SER A 66 10.57 3.69 2.87
C SER A 66 9.96 4.58 1.79
N ILE A 67 9.12 5.55 2.17
CA ILE A 67 8.55 6.51 1.21
C ILE A 67 9.66 7.35 0.56
N TYR A 68 10.60 7.83 1.36
CA TYR A 68 11.71 8.67 0.89
C TYR A 68 12.71 7.88 0.02
N TYR A 69 13.33 6.84 0.58
CA TYR A 69 14.44 6.12 -0.07
C TYR A 69 13.98 5.23 -1.24
N LEU A 70 12.76 4.67 -1.20
CA LEU A 70 12.21 3.90 -2.33
C LEU A 70 11.46 4.78 -3.33
N GLY A 71 11.32 6.08 -3.06
CA GLY A 71 10.66 7.04 -3.95
C GLY A 71 9.18 6.73 -4.16
N LEU A 72 8.48 6.23 -3.13
CA LEU A 72 7.08 5.79 -3.26
C LEU A 72 6.12 6.96 -3.58
N ALA A 73 6.53 8.19 -3.31
CA ALA A 73 5.80 9.42 -3.58
C ALA A 73 6.24 10.17 -4.86
N ARG A 74 7.04 9.56 -5.74
CA ARG A 74 7.44 10.20 -7.02
C ARG A 74 6.24 10.45 -7.94
N ALA A 75 6.33 11.49 -8.76
CA ALA A 75 5.21 11.99 -9.56
C ALA A 75 4.60 10.92 -10.48
N GLU A 76 5.42 10.09 -11.11
CA GLU A 76 4.96 9.03 -12.02
C GLU A 76 4.16 7.97 -11.26
N LEU A 77 4.62 7.54 -10.09
CA LEU A 77 3.88 6.57 -9.27
C LEU A 77 2.58 7.16 -8.74
N LEU A 78 2.58 8.43 -8.37
CA LEU A 78 1.36 9.13 -7.95
C LEU A 78 0.34 9.19 -9.10
N GLN A 79 0.77 9.55 -10.30
CA GLN A 79 -0.11 9.59 -11.48
C GLN A 79 -0.65 8.20 -11.83
N MET A 80 0.20 7.17 -11.79
CA MET A 80 -0.21 5.80 -12.06
C MET A 80 -1.22 5.28 -11.02
N ARG A 81 -0.98 5.53 -9.73
CA ARG A 81 -1.96 5.20 -8.67
C ARG A 81 -3.25 6.00 -8.84
N ALA A 82 -3.18 7.29 -9.15
CA ALA A 82 -4.37 8.09 -9.39
C ALA A 82 -5.20 7.55 -10.57
N ARG A 83 -4.56 7.10 -11.66
CA ARG A 83 -5.22 6.44 -12.79
C ARG A 83 -5.87 5.12 -12.36
N HIS A 84 -5.12 4.26 -11.66
CA HIS A 84 -5.63 3.00 -11.12
C HIS A 84 -6.85 3.21 -10.22
N GLY A 85 -6.75 4.15 -9.28
CA GLY A 85 -7.83 4.47 -8.36
C GLY A 85 -9.11 4.98 -9.04
N ARG A 86 -9.01 5.63 -10.21
CA ARG A 86 -10.20 5.99 -11.00
C ARG A 86 -10.92 4.75 -11.54
N MET A 87 -10.18 3.74 -11.99
CA MET A 87 -10.74 2.48 -12.47
C MET A 87 -11.43 1.73 -11.32
N VAL A 88 -10.72 1.54 -10.21
CA VAL A 88 -11.28 0.89 -9.01
C VAL A 88 -12.54 1.60 -8.53
N ARG A 89 -12.53 2.94 -8.42
CA ARG A 89 -13.72 3.71 -8.01
C ARG A 89 -14.87 3.66 -9.00
N ALA A 90 -14.60 3.49 -10.30
CA ALA A 90 -15.66 3.32 -11.29
C ALA A 90 -16.38 1.98 -11.07
N ALA A 91 -15.61 0.89 -10.98
CA ALA A 91 -16.15 -0.44 -10.67
C ALA A 91 -16.94 -0.44 -9.35
N ILE A 92 -16.38 0.11 -8.27
CA ILE A 92 -17.08 0.27 -6.98
C ILE A 92 -18.44 0.95 -7.15
N ARG A 93 -18.49 2.10 -7.85
CA ARG A 93 -19.73 2.86 -8.02
C ARG A 93 -20.77 2.08 -8.81
N HIS A 94 -20.37 1.43 -9.89
CA HIS A 94 -21.29 0.66 -10.72
C HIS A 94 -21.81 -0.59 -9.99
N THR A 95 -20.93 -1.33 -9.30
CA THR A 95 -21.32 -2.46 -8.45
C THR A 95 -22.33 -2.03 -7.39
N ILE A 96 -22.06 -0.94 -6.65
CA ILE A 96 -23.00 -0.42 -5.65
C ILE A 96 -24.33 0.00 -6.29
N SER A 97 -24.32 0.63 -7.48
CA SER A 97 -25.56 1.02 -8.18
C SER A 97 -26.38 -0.21 -8.57
N ALA A 98 -25.74 -1.23 -9.16
CA ALA A 98 -26.39 -2.48 -9.54
C ALA A 98 -27.04 -3.15 -8.31
N LEU A 99 -26.30 -3.26 -7.21
CA LEU A 99 -26.84 -3.83 -5.96
C LEU A 99 -28.05 -3.06 -5.42
N LYS A 100 -28.01 -1.71 -5.45
CA LYS A 100 -29.14 -0.87 -5.01
C LYS A 100 -30.37 -1.05 -5.87
N GLU A 101 -30.18 -1.35 -7.16
CA GLU A 101 -31.25 -1.60 -8.12
C GLU A 101 -31.69 -3.07 -8.17
N GLY A 102 -31.09 -3.94 -7.35
CA GLY A 102 -31.37 -5.38 -7.36
C GLY A 102 -30.90 -6.10 -8.62
N ARG A 103 -29.94 -5.52 -9.35
CA ARG A 103 -29.33 -6.07 -10.55
C ARG A 103 -28.01 -6.76 -10.24
N ASP A 104 -27.65 -7.72 -11.10
CA ASP A 104 -26.33 -8.34 -11.08
C ASP A 104 -25.24 -7.31 -11.48
N PRO A 105 -24.19 -7.10 -10.65
CA PRO A 105 -23.04 -6.27 -11.01
C PRO A 105 -22.20 -6.77 -12.18
N GLY A 106 -22.21 -8.08 -12.49
CA GLY A 106 -21.47 -8.68 -13.60
C GLY A 106 -19.99 -8.25 -13.67
N ALA A 107 -19.58 -7.73 -14.84
CA ALA A 107 -18.18 -7.36 -15.14
C ALA A 107 -17.56 -6.37 -14.13
N ASP A 108 -18.34 -5.46 -13.54
CA ASP A 108 -17.78 -4.53 -12.54
C ASP A 108 -17.36 -5.27 -11.26
N LEU A 109 -18.05 -6.36 -10.89
CA LEU A 109 -17.62 -7.21 -9.76
C LEU A 109 -16.40 -8.04 -10.12
N GLU A 110 -16.35 -8.61 -11.34
CA GLU A 110 -15.18 -9.33 -11.85
C GLU A 110 -13.92 -8.44 -11.84
N ASP A 111 -14.07 -7.16 -12.24
CA ASP A 111 -13.00 -6.17 -12.17
C ASP A 111 -12.53 -5.93 -10.73
N LEU A 112 -13.45 -5.84 -9.76
CA LEU A 112 -13.10 -5.69 -8.34
C LEU A 112 -12.35 -6.90 -7.79
N GLU A 113 -12.74 -8.12 -8.17
CA GLU A 113 -12.03 -9.34 -7.82
C GLU A 113 -10.61 -9.34 -8.43
N ALA A 114 -10.49 -8.95 -9.70
CA ALA A 114 -9.21 -8.83 -10.38
C ALA A 114 -8.29 -7.81 -9.66
N PHE A 115 -8.82 -6.65 -9.23
CA PHE A 115 -8.07 -5.66 -8.48
C PHE A 115 -7.55 -6.12 -7.10
N LEU A 116 -8.11 -7.21 -6.55
CA LEU A 116 -7.74 -7.79 -5.27
C LEU A 116 -6.72 -8.94 -5.38
N MET A 117 -6.42 -9.38 -6.61
CA MET A 117 -5.45 -10.44 -6.86
C MET A 117 -4.07 -10.06 -6.29
N PRO A 118 -3.39 -10.93 -5.51
CA PRO A 118 -2.16 -10.56 -4.80
C PRO A 118 -1.01 -10.03 -5.67
N LYS A 119 -0.99 -10.41 -6.95
CA LYS A 119 0.03 -9.99 -7.92
C LYS A 119 -0.37 -8.77 -8.74
N GLU A 120 -1.58 -8.26 -8.55
CA GLU A 120 -2.07 -7.10 -9.29
C GLU A 120 -1.31 -5.84 -8.87
N PRO A 121 -0.85 -5.01 -9.82
CA PRO A 121 -0.28 -3.72 -9.50
C PRO A 121 -1.20 -2.90 -8.59
N TYR A 122 -0.61 -2.29 -7.57
CA TYR A 122 -1.32 -1.43 -6.63
C TYR A 122 -2.43 -2.12 -5.82
N VAL A 123 -2.41 -3.45 -5.68
CA VAL A 123 -3.41 -4.22 -4.90
C VAL A 123 -3.66 -3.66 -3.50
N ALA A 124 -2.63 -3.21 -2.78
CA ALA A 124 -2.80 -2.62 -1.46
C ALA A 124 -3.63 -1.31 -1.49
N PHE A 125 -3.49 -0.52 -2.55
CA PHE A 125 -4.31 0.66 -2.78
C PHE A 125 -5.74 0.28 -3.21
N SER A 126 -5.92 -0.75 -4.05
CA SER A 126 -7.24 -1.30 -4.36
C SER A 126 -7.98 -1.74 -3.09
N ARG A 127 -7.32 -2.53 -2.24
CA ARG A 127 -7.87 -3.00 -0.95
C ARG A 127 -8.33 -1.83 -0.08
N MET A 128 -7.50 -0.80 0.05
CA MET A 128 -7.87 0.40 0.82
C MET A 128 -9.15 1.05 0.28
N LEU A 129 -9.25 1.28 -1.03
CA LEU A 129 -10.43 1.89 -1.64
C LEU A 129 -11.67 1.00 -1.49
N ILE A 130 -11.55 -0.28 -1.81
CA ILE A 130 -12.65 -1.25 -1.75
C ILE A 130 -13.14 -1.38 -0.30
N TYR A 131 -12.24 -1.55 0.66
CA TYR A 131 -12.62 -1.58 2.08
C TYR A 131 -13.33 -0.29 2.49
N LYS A 132 -12.79 0.87 2.14
CA LYS A 132 -13.36 2.17 2.52
C LYS A 132 -14.79 2.35 2.04
N TYR A 133 -15.10 1.99 0.79
CA TYR A 133 -16.41 2.27 0.19
C TYR A 133 -17.37 1.07 0.20
N MET A 134 -16.86 -0.15 0.26
CA MET A 134 -17.66 -1.37 0.12
C MET A 134 -17.72 -2.22 1.39
N ARG A 135 -17.16 -1.80 2.53
CA ARG A 135 -17.15 -2.61 3.79
C ARG A 135 -18.49 -3.27 4.13
N GLN A 136 -19.62 -2.60 3.88
CA GLN A 136 -20.97 -3.09 4.19
C GLN A 136 -21.47 -4.15 3.20
N HIS A 137 -20.85 -4.24 2.02
CA HIS A 137 -21.22 -5.11 0.91
C HIS A 137 -20.24 -6.28 0.72
N LEU A 138 -19.04 -6.24 1.31
CA LEU A 138 -17.99 -7.26 1.09
C LEU A 138 -18.47 -8.68 1.36
N ALA A 139 -19.13 -8.92 2.51
CA ALA A 139 -19.62 -10.25 2.87
C ALA A 139 -20.70 -10.76 1.91
N ALA A 140 -21.60 -9.88 1.45
CA ALA A 140 -22.64 -10.24 0.50
C ALA A 140 -22.08 -10.56 -0.90
N LEU A 141 -20.95 -9.95 -1.26
CA LEU A 141 -20.28 -10.13 -2.54
C LEU A 141 -19.18 -11.21 -2.51
N GLY A 142 -18.91 -11.83 -1.35
CA GLY A 142 -17.82 -12.81 -1.22
C GLY A 142 -16.42 -12.23 -1.39
N LEU A 143 -16.25 -10.91 -1.32
CA LEU A 143 -14.97 -10.25 -1.52
C LEU A 143 -14.11 -10.31 -0.24
N SER A 144 -12.90 -10.85 -0.36
CA SER A 144 -11.88 -10.85 0.70
C SER A 144 -10.90 -9.69 0.50
N VAL A 145 -10.86 -8.75 1.44
CA VAL A 145 -10.07 -7.51 1.38
C VAL A 145 -9.12 -7.39 2.55
#